data_AF-A0A4V2BII0-F1
#
_entry.id   AF-A0A4V2BII0-F1
#
_cell.length_a   1.000
_cell.length_b   1.000
_cell.length_c   1.000
_cell.angle_alpha   90.00
_cell.angle_beta   90.00
_cell.angle_gamma   90.00
#
_symmetry.space_group_name_H-M   'P 1'
#
loop_
_entity.id
_entity.type
_entity.pdbx_description
1 polymer ?
#
loop_
_entity_poly.entity_id
_entity_poly.type
_entity_poly.pdbx_seq_one_letter_code
_entity_poly.pdbx_strand_id
1 'polypeptide(L)'
;MTSAYDFEAVDIDGNAVSLADYRGKALLVVNVASKCGFTPQYAGLEKLWQDYRDRGLVVLGFPCDQFGSQEPGNEEEIKNFCSLTYDVDFPMFAKVEVNGAGAHPLWRWLKKEKGGLLGIDAIKWNFTKFLVGRDGRPVKR
;
A
#
# COMPACT_ATOMS: atom_id res chain seq x y z
N MET A 1 -13.62 -17.21 5.92
CA MET A 1 -12.52 -16.98 4.96
C MET A 1 -11.95 -15.61 5.25
N THR A 2 -10.62 -15.48 5.30
CA THR A 2 -9.96 -14.18 5.54
C THR A 2 -10.17 -13.24 4.36
N SER A 3 -10.36 -11.96 4.65
CA SER A 3 -10.49 -10.85 3.70
C SER A 3 -9.63 -9.67 4.12
N ALA A 4 -9.47 -8.68 3.24
CA ALA A 4 -8.78 -7.44 3.57
C ALA A 4 -9.37 -6.72 4.80
N TYR A 5 -10.65 -6.94 5.10
CA TYR A 5 -11.37 -6.30 6.21
C TYR A 5 -11.04 -6.89 7.59
N ASP A 6 -10.28 -7.98 7.65
CA ASP A 6 -9.83 -8.58 8.92
C ASP A 6 -8.49 -7.99 9.40
N PHE A 7 -7.95 -7.01 8.69
CA PHE A 7 -6.68 -6.37 8.99
C PHE A 7 -6.87 -4.92 9.43
N GLU A 8 -5.90 -4.45 10.20
CA GLU A 8 -5.76 -3.06 10.61
C GLU A 8 -4.35 -2.60 10.23
N ALA A 9 -4.17 -1.30 10.11
CA ALA A 9 -2.88 -0.67 9.93
C ALA A 9 -2.86 0.68 10.65
N VAL A 10 -1.66 1.18 10.93
CA VAL A 10 -1.49 2.53 11.48
C VAL A 10 -1.36 3.50 10.31
N ASP A 11 -2.14 4.58 10.30
CA ASP A 11 -2.02 5.61 9.27
C ASP A 11 -0.69 6.40 9.42
N ILE A 12 -0.40 7.26 8.46
CA ILE A 12 0.83 8.07 8.46
C ILE A 12 0.88 9.07 9.65
N ASP A 13 -0.24 9.33 10.32
CA ASP A 13 -0.35 10.23 11.47
C ASP A 13 -0.35 9.49 12.82
N GLY A 14 -0.20 8.16 12.81
CA GLY A 14 -0.11 7.32 14.01
C GLY A 14 -1.44 6.77 14.53
N ASN A 15 -2.54 6.94 13.82
CA ASN A 15 -3.85 6.44 14.24
C ASN A 15 -4.09 5.02 13.73
N ALA A 16 -4.75 4.18 14.54
CA ALA A 16 -5.20 2.86 14.09
C ALA A 16 -6.38 3.00 13.11
N VAL A 17 -6.28 2.34 11.96
CA VAL A 17 -7.29 2.32 10.90
C VAL A 17 -7.67 0.87 10.61
N SER A 18 -8.95 0.55 10.70
CA SER A 18 -9.46 -0.75 10.28
C SER A 18 -9.64 -0.77 8.78
N LEU A 19 -9.12 -1.78 8.08
CA LEU A 19 -9.40 -1.90 6.65
C LEU A 19 -10.88 -2.21 6.38
N ALA A 20 -11.64 -2.63 7.39
CA ALA A 20 -13.09 -2.77 7.32
C ALA A 20 -13.82 -1.45 6.99
N ASP A 21 -13.21 -0.30 7.28
CA ASP A 21 -13.77 1.03 6.94
C ASP A 21 -13.85 1.24 5.42
N TYR A 22 -13.08 0.48 4.65
CA TYR A 22 -13.12 0.50 3.19
C TYR A 22 -14.07 -0.56 2.59
N ARG A 23 -14.95 -1.16 3.39
CA ARG A 23 -15.87 -2.20 2.92
C ARG A 23 -16.72 -1.74 1.73
N GLY A 24 -16.77 -2.58 0.70
CA GLY A 24 -17.52 -2.32 -0.52
C GLY A 24 -16.74 -1.46 -1.55
N LYS A 25 -15.52 -1.04 -1.22
CA LYS A 25 -14.62 -0.31 -2.13
C LYS A 25 -13.58 -1.26 -2.73
N ALA A 26 -13.14 -0.98 -3.95
CA ALA A 26 -11.96 -1.63 -4.52
C ALA A 26 -10.71 -0.98 -3.94
N LEU A 27 -9.72 -1.76 -3.53
CA LEU A 27 -8.49 -1.24 -2.92
C LEU A 27 -7.29 -1.51 -3.83
N LEU A 28 -6.48 -0.49 -4.08
CA LEU A 28 -5.18 -0.63 -4.69
C LEU A 28 -4.11 -0.43 -3.61
N VAL A 29 -3.61 -1.55 -3.08
CA VAL A 29 -2.59 -1.56 -2.03
C VAL A 29 -1.21 -1.50 -2.68
N VAL A 30 -0.38 -0.53 -2.30
CA VAL A 30 0.92 -0.28 -2.95
C VAL A 30 2.01 -0.08 -1.90
N ASN A 31 3.16 -0.75 -2.05
CA ASN A 31 4.35 -0.43 -1.26
C ASN A 31 5.11 0.69 -1.96
N VAL A 32 5.41 1.78 -1.26
CA VAL A 32 5.94 3.01 -1.87
C VAL A 32 7.28 3.41 -1.26
N ALA A 33 7.99 4.28 -1.98
CA ALA A 33 9.31 4.81 -1.61
C ALA A 33 9.49 6.24 -2.15
N SER A 34 10.12 7.13 -1.39
CA SER A 34 10.38 8.53 -1.79
C SER A 34 11.65 8.73 -2.61
N LYS A 35 12.65 7.83 -2.49
CA LYS A 35 13.96 7.94 -3.14
C LYS A 35 14.21 6.82 -4.16
N CYS A 36 13.18 6.43 -4.89
CA CYS A 36 13.20 5.36 -5.88
C CYS A 36 13.11 5.91 -7.32
N GLY A 37 13.74 5.26 -8.30
CA GLY A 37 13.54 5.59 -9.71
C GLY A 37 12.09 5.45 -10.19
N PHE A 38 11.24 4.75 -9.43
CA PHE A 38 9.80 4.62 -9.66
C PHE A 38 8.94 5.58 -8.85
N THR A 39 9.52 6.43 -8.01
CA THR A 39 8.79 7.45 -7.23
C THR A 39 7.89 8.35 -8.10
N PRO A 40 8.22 8.70 -9.36
CA PRO A 40 7.29 9.41 -10.24
C PRO A 40 5.93 8.71 -10.46
N GLN A 41 5.78 7.42 -10.14
CA GLN A 41 4.49 6.72 -10.18
C GLN A 41 3.46 7.28 -9.18
N TYR A 42 3.87 8.05 -8.15
CA TYR A 42 2.92 8.75 -7.26
C TYR A 42 1.92 9.60 -8.05
N ALA A 43 2.37 10.35 -9.07
CA ALA A 43 1.48 11.16 -9.91
C ALA A 43 0.43 10.32 -10.64
N GLY A 44 0.80 9.11 -11.10
CA GLY A 44 -0.13 8.19 -11.73
C GLY A 44 -1.12 7.55 -10.75
N LEU A 45 -0.66 7.25 -9.52
CA LEU A 45 -1.51 6.74 -8.44
C LEU A 45 -2.51 7.80 -7.98
N GLU A 46 -2.06 9.04 -7.80
CA GLU A 46 -2.89 10.17 -7.43
C GLU A 46 -3.94 10.45 -8.51
N LYS A 47 -3.53 10.49 -9.79
CA LYS A 47 -4.48 10.61 -10.90
C LYS A 47 -5.53 9.49 -10.88
N LEU A 48 -5.11 8.24 -10.67
CA LEU A 48 -6.04 7.10 -10.60
C LEU A 48 -7.01 7.25 -9.43
N TRP A 49 -6.54 7.69 -8.26
CA TRP A 49 -7.39 7.97 -7.11
C TRP A 49 -8.42 9.06 -7.43
N GLN A 50 -7.99 10.21 -7.93
CA GLN A 50 -8.89 11.32 -8.31
C GLN A 50 -9.94 10.88 -9.34
N ASP A 51 -9.54 10.15 -10.38
CA ASP A 51 -10.43 9.71 -11.46
C ASP A 51 -11.49 8.68 -11.00
N TYR A 52 -11.22 7.90 -9.94
CA TYR A 52 -12.04 6.74 -9.55
C TYR A 52 -12.53 6.71 -8.10
N ARG A 53 -12.15 7.66 -7.24
CA ARG A 53 -12.55 7.67 -5.82
C ARG A 53 -14.05 7.72 -5.61
N ASP A 54 -14.75 8.54 -6.39
CA ASP A 54 -16.22 8.65 -6.35
C ASP A 54 -16.92 7.39 -6.90
N ARG A 55 -16.18 6.57 -7.66
CA ARG A 55 -16.61 5.26 -8.16
C ARG A 55 -16.22 4.12 -7.21
N GLY A 56 -15.62 4.44 -6.07
CA GLY A 56 -15.29 3.49 -5.00
C GLY A 56 -13.97 2.75 -5.16
N LEU A 57 -12.98 3.28 -5.92
CA LEU A 57 -11.58 2.85 -5.79
C LEU A 57 -10.94 3.59 -4.63
N VAL A 58 -10.08 2.95 -3.82
CA VAL A 58 -9.19 3.58 -2.84
C VAL A 58 -7.75 3.13 -3.06
N VAL A 59 -6.82 4.08 -3.16
CA VAL A 59 -5.38 3.78 -3.18
C VAL A 59 -4.87 3.82 -1.74
N LEU A 60 -4.12 2.78 -1.32
CA LEU A 60 -3.56 2.67 0.02
C LEU A 60 -2.03 2.58 -0.08
N GLY A 61 -1.34 3.66 0.28
CA GLY A 61 0.13 3.76 0.21
C GLY A 61 0.81 3.32 1.49
N PHE A 62 1.67 2.29 1.40
CA PHE A 62 2.46 1.76 2.50
C PHE A 62 3.95 2.00 2.27
N PRO A 63 4.55 3.01 2.90
CA PRO A 63 6.00 3.25 2.83
C PRO A 63 6.78 2.02 3.30
N CYS A 64 7.87 1.69 2.60
CA CYS A 64 8.70 0.53 2.95
C CYS A 64 10.17 0.75 2.59
N ASP A 65 11.07 0.59 3.57
CA ASP A 65 12.50 0.85 3.39
C ASP A 65 13.33 -0.41 3.03
N GLN A 66 12.68 -1.56 2.82
CA GLN A 66 13.37 -2.84 2.57
C GLN A 66 14.05 -2.93 1.20
N PHE A 67 13.88 -1.94 0.32
CA PHE A 67 14.33 -1.97 -1.07
C PHE A 67 15.32 -0.83 -1.34
N GLY A 68 16.61 -1.13 -1.18
CA GLY A 68 17.70 -0.17 -1.42
C GLY A 68 17.71 1.02 -0.46
N SER A 69 17.08 0.90 0.71
CA SER A 69 16.92 1.98 1.70
C SER A 69 16.39 3.28 1.09
N GLN A 70 15.38 3.15 0.23
CA GLN A 70 14.79 4.24 -0.56
C GLN A 70 13.62 4.95 0.14
N GLU A 71 13.31 4.60 1.39
CA GLU A 71 12.34 5.25 2.26
C GLU A 71 12.91 5.48 3.68
N PRO A 72 14.07 6.18 3.80
CA PRO A 72 14.80 6.28 5.06
C PRO A 72 14.12 7.22 6.07
N GLY A 73 13.22 8.09 5.61
CA GLY A 73 12.57 9.09 6.45
C GLY A 73 11.58 8.50 7.46
N ASN A 74 11.20 9.32 8.42
CA ASN A 74 10.08 9.03 9.32
C ASN A 74 8.72 9.37 8.66
N GLU A 75 7.63 9.06 9.35
CA GLU A 75 6.27 9.26 8.84
C GLU A 75 5.98 10.72 8.46
N GLU A 76 6.42 11.69 9.26
CA GLU A 76 6.23 13.13 8.99
C GLU A 76 7.00 13.56 7.73
N GLU A 77 8.26 13.17 7.59
CA GLU A 77 9.08 13.44 6.42
C GLU A 77 8.49 12.83 5.15
N ILE A 78 7.99 11.59 5.24
CA ILE A 78 7.36 10.88 4.12
C ILE A 78 6.05 11.59 3.73
N LYS A 79 5.20 11.95 4.70
CA LYS A 79 3.95 12.68 4.46
C LYS A 79 4.21 14.01 3.77
N ASN A 80 5.18 14.78 4.27
CA ASN A 80 5.58 16.06 3.70
C ASN A 80 6.12 15.88 2.28
N PHE A 81 6.96 14.87 2.02
CA PHE A 81 7.45 14.59 0.68
C PHE A 81 6.32 14.29 -0.32
N CYS A 82 5.42 13.38 0.05
CA CYS A 82 4.33 12.94 -0.84
C CYS A 82 3.35 14.08 -1.14
N SER A 83 2.98 14.86 -0.13
CA SER A 83 2.07 16.01 -0.29
C SER A 83 2.73 17.14 -1.08
N LEU A 84 3.92 17.60 -0.71
CA LEU A 84 4.56 18.77 -1.33
C LEU A 84 5.08 18.52 -2.74
N THR A 85 5.40 17.28 -3.09
CA THR A 85 6.04 16.94 -4.37
C THR A 85 5.05 16.39 -5.40
N TYR A 86 4.02 15.69 -4.94
CA TYR A 86 3.10 14.95 -5.81
C TYR A 86 1.62 15.22 -5.53
N ASP A 87 1.31 16.12 -4.59
CA ASP A 87 -0.06 16.44 -4.17
C ASP A 87 -0.86 15.18 -3.78
N VAL A 88 -0.20 14.21 -3.16
CA VAL A 88 -0.83 12.95 -2.75
C VAL A 88 -1.93 13.22 -1.72
N ASP A 89 -3.15 12.80 -2.04
CA ASP A 89 -4.37 12.92 -1.23
C ASP A 89 -5.02 11.55 -0.96
N PHE A 90 -4.47 10.46 -1.50
CA PHE A 90 -4.91 9.12 -1.11
C PHE A 90 -4.36 8.71 0.28
N PRO A 91 -5.04 7.79 1.01
CA PRO A 91 -4.58 7.33 2.31
C PRO A 91 -3.14 6.77 2.32
N MET A 92 -2.32 7.35 3.20
CA MET A 92 -0.96 6.91 3.49
C MET A 92 -0.89 6.28 4.87
N PHE A 93 -0.07 5.25 5.02
CA PHE A 93 0.12 4.50 6.25
C PHE A 93 1.52 4.68 6.82
N ALA A 94 1.70 4.34 8.09
CA ALA A 94 3.01 4.27 8.72
C ALA A 94 3.91 3.28 7.99
N LYS A 95 5.22 3.43 8.16
CA LYS A 95 6.19 2.56 7.47
C LYS A 95 6.04 1.11 7.94
N VAL A 96 6.04 0.18 6.98
CA VAL A 96 5.90 -1.25 7.26
C VAL A 96 6.99 -2.07 6.58
N GLU A 97 7.27 -3.25 7.14
CA GLU A 97 7.93 -4.32 6.40
C GLU A 97 6.90 -5.09 5.57
N VAL A 98 7.28 -5.46 4.34
CA VAL A 98 6.45 -6.26 3.42
C VAL A 98 7.02 -7.65 3.18
N ASN A 99 8.29 -7.87 3.53
CA ASN A 99 9.03 -9.12 3.46
C ASN A 99 9.64 -9.50 4.81
N GLY A 100 10.06 -10.76 4.95
CA GLY A 100 10.68 -11.28 6.18
C GLY A 100 9.67 -11.61 7.29
N ALA A 101 10.20 -11.95 8.46
CA ALA A 101 9.41 -12.33 9.63
C ALA A 101 8.62 -11.15 10.23
N GLY A 102 9.13 -9.92 10.08
CA GLY A 102 8.48 -8.69 10.51
C GLY A 102 7.42 -8.17 9.53
N ALA A 103 7.19 -8.84 8.40
CA ALA A 103 6.22 -8.40 7.41
C ALA A 103 4.83 -8.19 8.02
N HIS A 104 4.24 -7.04 7.72
CA HIS A 104 2.91 -6.69 8.19
C HIS A 104 1.87 -7.77 7.81
N PRO A 105 0.92 -8.13 8.70
CA PRO A 105 -0.02 -9.23 8.47
C PRO A 105 -0.78 -9.15 7.13
N LEU A 106 -1.25 -7.96 6.76
CA LEU A 106 -1.88 -7.70 5.45
C LEU A 106 -0.98 -8.13 4.29
N TRP A 107 0.30 -7.75 4.32
CA TRP A 107 1.27 -8.02 3.26
C TRP A 107 1.63 -9.50 3.17
N ARG A 108 1.73 -10.19 4.32
CA ARG A 108 1.88 -11.66 4.36
C ARG A 108 0.70 -12.36 3.68
N TRP A 109 -0.52 -11.93 4.00
CA TRP A 109 -1.73 -12.50 3.42
C TRP A 109 -1.84 -12.20 1.91
N LEU A 110 -1.63 -10.95 1.47
CA LEU A 110 -1.66 -10.58 0.05
C LEU A 110 -0.67 -11.40 -0.79
N LYS A 111 0.57 -11.57 -0.29
CA LYS A 111 1.58 -12.42 -0.93
C LYS A 111 1.16 -13.89 -0.98
N LYS A 112 0.52 -14.42 0.07
CA LYS A 112 0.02 -15.79 0.05
C LYS A 112 -1.08 -15.99 -0.99
N GLU A 113 -2.01 -15.05 -1.11
CA GLU A 113 -3.16 -15.14 -2.02
C GLU A 113 -2.80 -14.87 -3.49
N LYS A 114 -1.81 -14.01 -3.76
CA LYS A 114 -1.41 -13.59 -5.13
C LYS A 114 0.10 -13.65 -5.37
N GLY A 115 0.77 -14.54 -4.67
CA GLY A 115 2.19 -14.83 -4.83
C GLY A 115 2.49 -15.69 -6.06
N GLY A 116 3.78 -15.85 -6.36
CA GLY A 116 4.23 -16.73 -7.44
C GLY A 116 4.04 -18.21 -7.08
N LEU A 117 4.04 -19.06 -8.12
CA LEU A 117 4.17 -20.51 -7.94
C LEU A 117 5.54 -20.85 -7.33
N LEU A 118 5.63 -21.98 -6.63
CA LEU A 118 6.86 -22.56 -6.05
C LEU A 118 7.44 -21.84 -4.82
N GLY A 119 6.62 -21.10 -4.07
CA GLY A 119 7.03 -20.55 -2.76
C GLY A 119 7.90 -19.29 -2.83
N ILE A 120 8.03 -18.68 -4.00
CA ILE A 120 8.68 -17.37 -4.17
C ILE A 120 7.58 -16.31 -4.26
N ASP A 121 7.10 -15.85 -3.10
CA ASP A 121 6.01 -14.89 -2.98
C ASP A 121 6.47 -13.46 -2.61
N ALA A 122 7.76 -13.29 -2.31
CA ALA A 122 8.35 -12.02 -1.87
C ALA A 122 8.01 -10.83 -2.77
N ILE A 123 7.83 -9.67 -2.16
CA ILE A 123 7.79 -8.40 -2.90
C ILE A 123 9.18 -8.16 -3.49
N LYS A 124 9.26 -7.95 -4.80
CA LYS A 124 10.55 -7.84 -5.50
C LYS A 124 11.13 -6.44 -5.42
N TRP A 125 10.29 -5.40 -5.36
CA TRP A 125 10.71 -4.01 -5.37
C TRP A 125 9.62 -3.05 -4.89
N ASN A 126 9.99 -1.77 -4.74
CA ASN A 126 9.07 -0.65 -4.57
C ASN A 126 8.02 -0.59 -5.70
N PHE A 127 6.84 -0.08 -5.36
CA PHE A 127 5.68 0.11 -6.23
C PHE A 127 5.05 -1.19 -6.76
N THR A 128 5.18 -2.31 -6.02
CA THR A 128 4.33 -3.49 -6.25
C THR A 128 2.91 -3.17 -5.80
N LYS A 129 1.92 -3.65 -6.56
CA LYS A 129 0.51 -3.31 -6.37
C LYS A 129 -0.29 -4.57 -6.15
N PHE A 130 -1.31 -4.49 -5.31
CA PHE A 130 -2.35 -5.51 -5.21
C PHE A 130 -3.70 -4.84 -5.42
N LEU A 131 -4.48 -5.38 -6.34
CA LEU A 131 -5.88 -5.01 -6.50
C LEU A 131 -6.73 -5.95 -5.65
N VAL A 132 -7.49 -5.38 -4.71
CA VAL A 132 -8.49 -6.05 -3.88
C VAL A 132 -9.88 -5.62 -4.34
N GLY A 133 -10.77 -6.59 -4.52
CA GLY A 133 -12.15 -6.36 -4.94
C GLY A 133 -13.00 -5.76 -3.82
N ARG A 134 -14.21 -5.32 -4.19
CA ARG A 134 -15.22 -4.77 -3.26
C ARG A 134 -15.69 -5.77 -2.19
N ASP A 135 -15.47 -7.06 -2.42
CA ASP A 135 -15.72 -8.14 -1.47
C ASP A 135 -14.56 -8.37 -0.49
N GLY A 136 -13.49 -7.58 -0.60
CA GLY A 136 -12.30 -7.69 0.24
C GLY A 136 -11.34 -8.81 -0.19
N ARG A 137 -11.56 -9.44 -1.36
CA ARG A 137 -10.69 -10.53 -1.86
C ARG A 137 -9.63 -10.02 -2.83
N PRO A 138 -8.39 -10.54 -2.81
CA PRO A 138 -7.38 -10.17 -3.78
C PRO A 138 -7.81 -10.61 -5.18
N VAL A 139 -7.76 -9.69 -6.14
CA VAL A 139 -8.08 -9.93 -7.56
C VAL A 139 -6.79 -10.20 -8.33
N LYS A 140 -5.82 -9.29 -8.21
CA LYS A 140 -4.56 -9.31 -8.99
C LYS A 140 -3.40 -8.70 -8.20
N ARG A 141 -2.19 -9.08 -8.58
CA ARG A 141 -0.92 -8.44 -8.22
C ARG A 141 -0.26 -7.93 -9.50
#